data_AF-A0A0U2WNJ6-F1
#
_entry.id   AF-A0A0U2WNJ6-F1
#
_cell.length_a   1.000
_cell.length_b   1.000
_cell.length_c   1.000
_cell.angle_alpha   90.00
_cell.angle_beta   90.00
_cell.angle_gamma   90.00
#
_symmetry.space_group_name_H-M   'P 1'
#
loop_
_entity.id
_entity.type
_entity.pdbx_description
1 polymer ?
#
loop_
_entity_poly.entity_id
_entity_poly.type
_entity_poly.pdbx_seq_one_letter_code
_entity_poly.pdbx_strand_id
1 'polypeptide(L)' 'MFLIDLKKYNLFFTIFYAGTLTALVSLTLTLINAGIDNFNFVSWLRSWLIAFAIVFACSFFLPSVVRKSLNKIITIKE' A
#
# COMPACT_ATOMS: atom_id res chain seq x y z
N MET A 1 3.34 28.11 -8.50
CA MET A 1 2.60 27.57 -7.35
C MET A 1 1.26 27.09 -7.87
N PHE A 2 1.03 25.79 -7.99
CA PHE A 2 -0.22 25.25 -8.52
C PHE A 2 -1.29 25.30 -7.42
N LEU A 3 -2.43 25.94 -7.69
CA LEU A 3 -3.60 25.91 -6.83
C LEU A 3 -4.33 24.58 -7.08
N ILE A 4 -4.18 23.64 -6.15
CA ILE A 4 -4.81 22.32 -6.21
C ILE A 4 -5.85 22.24 -5.09
N ASP A 5 -7.03 21.71 -5.41
CA ASP A 5 -8.07 21.42 -4.42
C ASP A 5 -7.54 20.48 -3.33
N LEU A 6 -7.88 20.75 -2.06
CA LEU A 6 -7.43 19.95 -0.91
C LEU A 6 -7.70 18.45 -1.09
N LYS A 7 -8.85 18.10 -1.71
CA LYS A 7 -9.20 16.70 -2.02
C LYS A 7 -8.23 16.03 -3.00
N LYS A 8 -7.85 16.75 -4.07
CA LYS A 8 -6.89 16.26 -5.05
C LYS A 8 -5.50 16.15 -4.42
N TYR A 9 -5.09 17.15 -3.65
CA TYR A 9 -3.83 17.11 -2.89
C TYR A 9 -3.77 15.89 -1.97
N ASN A 10 -4.81 15.66 -1.17
CA ASN A 10 -4.88 14.51 -0.27
C ASN A 10 -4.83 13.18 -1.03
N LEU A 11 -5.50 13.07 -2.19
CA LEU A 11 -5.43 11.88 -3.03
C LEU A 11 -4.00 11.62 -3.53
N PHE A 12 -3.34 12.64 -4.09
CA PHE A 12 -1.95 12.53 -4.53
C PHE A 12 -1.03 12.17 -3.37
N PHE A 13 -1.18 12.84 -2.23
CA PHE A 13 -0.44 12.56 -1.01
C PHE A 13 -0.59 11.11 -0.59
N THR A 14 -1.82 10.59 -0.52
CA THR A 14 -2.08 9.20 -0.14
C THR A 14 -1.46 8.20 -1.12
N ILE A 15 -1.58 8.43 -2.43
CA ILE A 15 -1.00 7.54 -3.45
C ILE A 15 0.52 7.53 -3.37
N PHE A 16 1.16 8.70 -3.29
CA PHE A 16 2.62 8.82 -3.18
C PHE A 16 3.14 8.24 -1.86
N TYR A 17 2.48 8.53 -0.75
CA TYR A 17 2.85 8.03 0.56
C TYR A 17 2.77 6.50 0.60
N ALA A 18 1.63 5.92 0.20
CA ALA A 18 1.44 4.48 0.18
C ALA A 18 2.38 3.79 -0.80
N GLY A 19 2.57 4.34 -2.01
CA GLY A 19 3.52 3.83 -3.00
C GLY A 19 4.95 3.82 -2.47
N THR A 20 5.40 4.93 -1.89
CA THR A 20 6.76 5.05 -1.33
C THR A 20 6.96 4.08 -0.16
N LEU A 21 6.01 4.03 0.78
CA LEU A 21 6.11 3.15 1.94
C LEU A 21 6.16 1.67 1.54
N THR A 22 5.28 1.24 0.65
CA THR A 22 5.26 -0.15 0.16
C THR A 22 6.51 -0.50 -0.66
N ALA A 23 7.03 0.45 -1.43
CA ALA A 23 8.30 0.26 -2.16
C ALA A 23 9.46 0.06 -1.20
N LEU A 24 9.60 0.90 -0.18
CA LEU A 24 10.66 0.77 0.82
C LEU A 24 10.59 -0.58 1.53
N VAL A 25 9.43 -0.96 2.04
CA VAL A 25 9.25 -2.25 2.73
C VAL A 25 9.58 -3.44 1.81
N SER A 26 9.05 -3.43 0.58
CA SER A 26 9.31 -4.49 -0.40
C SER A 26 10.79 -4.59 -0.77
N LEU A 27 11.44 -3.44 -0.99
CA LEU A 27 12.87 -3.37 -1.32
C LEU A 27 13.73 -3.89 -0.17
N THR A 28 13.46 -3.44 1.06
CA THR A 28 14.15 -3.93 2.25
C THR A 28 14.03 -5.44 2.39
N LEU A 29 12.83 -6.00 2.26
CA LEU A 29 12.63 -7.45 2.33
C LEU A 29 13.36 -8.21 1.21
N THR A 30 13.33 -7.68 -0.01
CA THR A 30 14.00 -8.29 -1.16
C THR A 30 15.51 -8.31 -0.95
N LEU A 31 16.09 -7.21 -0.49
CA LEU A 31 17.53 -7.12 -0.20
C LEU A 31 17.96 -8.02 0.95
N ILE A 32 17.14 -8.13 2.01
CA ILE A 32 17.42 -9.03 3.13
C ILE A 32 17.39 -10.50 2.66
N ASN A 33 16.42 -10.87 1.82
CA ASN A 33 16.21 -12.26 1.43
C ASN A 33 17.15 -12.72 0.31
N ALA A 34 17.42 -11.87 -0.68
CA ALA A 34 18.24 -12.23 -1.85
C ALA A 34 19.70 -11.79 -1.73
N GLY A 35 19.99 -10.81 -0.86
CA GLY A 35 21.27 -10.10 -0.84
C GLY A 35 21.37 -9.06 -1.96
N ILE A 36 22.37 -8.18 -1.87
CA ILE A 36 22.60 -7.11 -2.86
C ILE A 36 23.10 -7.69 -4.19
N ASP A 37 23.96 -8.71 -4.15
CA ASP A 37 24.59 -9.27 -5.35
C ASP A 37 23.58 -9.95 -6.29
N ASN A 38 22.49 -10.49 -5.74
CA ASN A 38 21.42 -11.11 -6.52
C ASN A 38 20.24 -10.15 -6.78
N PHE A 39 20.35 -8.88 -6.40
CA PHE A 39 19.27 -7.92 -6.56
C PHE A 39 19.12 -7.51 -8.03
N ASN A 40 17.97 -7.83 -8.61
CA ASN A 40 17.58 -7.35 -9.93
C ASN A 40 16.48 -6.30 -9.80
N PHE A 41 16.83 -5.04 -10.03
CA PHE A 41 15.92 -3.90 -9.93
C PHE A 41 14.68 -4.05 -10.82
N VAL A 42 14.84 -4.52 -12.06
CA VAL A 42 13.72 -4.64 -13.01
C VAL A 42 12.75 -5.73 -12.56
N SER A 43 13.28 -6.86 -12.08
CA SER A 43 12.46 -7.96 -11.53
C SER A 43 11.73 -7.52 -10.27
N TRP A 44 12.42 -6.82 -9.38
CA TRP A 44 11.84 -6.25 -8.16
C TRP A 44 10.73 -5.25 -8.48
N LEU A 45 10.97 -4.29 -9.38
CA LEU A 45 10.00 -3.25 -9.73
C LEU A 45 8.73 -3.86 -10.34
N ARG A 46 8.85 -4.86 -11.21
CA ARG A 46 7.70 -5.59 -11.77
C ARG A 46 6.89 -6.29 -10.66
N SER A 47 7.59 -6.98 -9.76
CA SER A 47 6.95 -7.71 -8.66
C SER A 47 6.28 -6.75 -7.67
N TRP A 48 6.95 -5.63 -7.36
CA TRP A 48 6.42 -4.58 -6.50
C TRP A 48 5.19 -3.91 -7.10
N LEU A 49 5.16 -3.61 -8.41
CA LEU A 49 3.98 -3.04 -9.06
C LEU A 49 2.76 -3.96 -8.96
N ILE A 50 2.94 -5.27 -9.12
CA ILE A 50 1.87 -6.26 -8.95
C ILE A 50 1.38 -6.25 -7.50
N ALA A 51 2.29 -6.31 -6.53
CA ALA A 51 1.94 -6.27 -5.11
C ALA A 51 1.23 -4.96 -4.73
N PHE A 52 1.71 -3.82 -5.23
CA PHE A 52 1.11 -2.51 -5.01
C PHE A 52 -0.33 -2.46 -5.55
N ALA A 53 -0.57 -2.95 -6.77
CA ALA A 53 -1.90 -3.00 -7.35
C ALA A 53 -2.88 -3.84 -6.50
N ILE A 54 -2.43 -5.00 -6.00
CA ILE A 54 -3.22 -5.86 -5.12
C ILE A 54 -3.52 -5.16 -3.79
N VAL A 55 -2.51 -4.60 -3.14
CA VAL A 55 -2.67 -3.88 -1.86
C VAL A 55 -3.58 -2.67 -2.03
N PHE A 56 -3.44 -1.92 -3.12
CA PHE A 56 -4.30 -0.79 -3.43
C PHE A 56 -5.76 -1.23 -3.59
N ALA A 57 -6.02 -2.27 -4.38
CA ALA A 57 -7.36 -2.84 -4.53
C ALA A 57 -7.92 -3.31 -3.18
N CYS A 58 -7.15 -4.08 -2.41
CA CYS A 58 -7.53 -4.50 -1.07
C CYS A 58 -7.83 -3.30 -0.16
N SER A 59 -7.07 -2.20 -0.23
CA SER A 59 -7.30 -1.03 0.60
C SER A 59 -8.68 -0.38 0.38
N PHE A 60 -9.29 -0.58 -0.80
CA PHE A 60 -10.67 -0.15 -1.06
C PHE A 60 -11.72 -1.12 -0.52
N PHE A 61 -11.56 -2.43 -0.72
CA PHE A 61 -12.60 -3.42 -0.39
C PHE A 61 -12.50 -3.97 1.04
N LEU A 62 -11.27 -4.19 1.51
CA LEU A 62 -10.97 -4.84 2.78
C LEU A 62 -11.56 -4.10 4.00
N PRO A 63 -11.54 -2.75 4.09
CA PRO A 63 -12.12 -2.06 5.25
C PRO A 63 -13.62 -2.35 5.43
N SER A 64 -14.39 -2.45 4.34
CA SER A 64 -15.81 -2.78 4.39
C SER A 64 -16.03 -4.20 4.90
N VAL A 65 -15.24 -5.15 4.38
CA VAL A 65 -15.31 -6.57 4.77
C VAL A 65 -14.92 -6.72 6.25
N VAL A 66 -13.80 -6.13 6.66
CA VAL A 66 -13.28 -6.21 8.03
C VAL A 66 -14.25 -5.56 9.01
N ARG A 67 -14.83 -4.39 8.71
CA ARG A 67 -15.85 -3.75 9.57
C ARG A 67 -17.08 -4.63 9.75
N LYS A 68 -17.59 -5.24 8.67
CA LYS A 68 -18.73 -6.16 8.74
C LYS A 68 -18.42 -7.39 9.60
N SER A 69 -17.23 -7.95 9.48
CA SER A 69 -16.79 -9.09 10.29
C SER A 69 -16.62 -8.71 11.76
N LEU A 70 -16.01 -7.56 12.05
CA LEU A 70 -15.80 -7.09 13.42
C LEU A 70 -17.12 -6.77 14.14
N ASN A 71 -18.09 -6.15 13.47
CA ASN A 71 -19.40 -5.87 14.07
C ASN A 71 -20.18 -7.14 14.47
N LYS A 72 -19.86 -8.31 13.91
CA LYS A 72 -20.43 -9.60 14.34
C LYS A 72 -19.81 -10.13 15.63
N ILE A 73 -18.59 -9.70 15.94
CA ILE A 73 -17.78 -10.20 17.06
C ILE A 73 -17.81 -9.22 18.23
N ILE A 74 -17.81 -7.92 17.94
CA ILE A 74 -17.72 -6.84 18.92
C ILE A 74 -19.00 -6.02 18.84
N THR A 75 -19.79 -6.03 19.92
CA THR A 75 -20.88 -5.08 20.13
C THR A 75 -20.30 -3.84 20.80
N ILE A 76 -20.17 -2.74 20.07
CA ILE A 76 -19.81 -1.45 20.67
C ILE A 76 -21.03 -0.98 21.47
N LYS A 77 -20.90 -0.91 22.80
CA LYS A 77 -21.86 -0.20 23.66
C LYS A 77 -21.51 1.28 23.61
N GLU A 78 -22.42 2.10 23.09
CA GLU A 78 -22.42 3.55 23.28
C GLU A 78 -22.81 3.92 24.72
#